data_AF-A0A183SHP7-F1
#
_entry.id   AF-A0A183SHP7-F1
#
_cell.length_a   1.000
_cell.length_b   1.000
_cell.length_c   1.000
_cell.angle_alpha   90.00
_cell.angle_beta   90.00
_cell.angle_gamma   90.00
#
_symmetry.space_group_name_H-M   'P 1'
#
loop_
_entity.id
_entity.type
_entity.pdbx_description
1 polymer ?
#
loop_
_entity_poly.entity_id
_entity_poly.type
_entity_poly.pdbx_seq_one_letter_code
_entity_poly.pdbx_strand_id
1 'polypeptide(L)'
;MRAHFMENVSKALTVLKERNIHLENIGASDIVDGNANLILGLIWTIMLHFQVHVDNFTTDWKDGLSLCALLHRHRPDLLDFDSLLAHCPLSRITTAFTVAGTSLQIPVLVEPSEFIACCCSCDERCVIAVIATWYEFLNQDRATKKSGDRLSAVLAKAMDANKKLATYLHRVARAKTWLKKSQEFLNRQIEVLESPRQQIGQGRVDETLRSLRHWYSEDKRPQIAHMNQIEFEAFLNKEYDCELAVGCPLSRGA
;
A
#
# COMPACT_ATOMS: atom_id res chain seq x y z
N MET A 1 37.47 -9.80 4.93
CA MET A 1 36.99 -10.82 3.96
C MET A 1 36.07 -10.13 2.95
N ARG A 2 36.14 -10.46 1.64
CA ARG A 2 35.39 -9.80 0.54
C ARG A 2 33.88 -9.64 0.84
N ALA A 3 33.29 -10.61 1.54
CA ALA A 3 31.91 -10.57 1.99
C ALA A 3 31.55 -9.30 2.80
N HIS A 4 32.44 -8.82 3.69
CA HIS A 4 32.17 -7.61 4.48
C HIS A 4 32.13 -6.35 3.62
N PHE A 5 32.99 -6.26 2.59
CA PHE A 5 32.95 -5.13 1.66
C PHE A 5 31.67 -5.14 0.83
N MET A 6 31.23 -6.32 0.36
CA MET A 6 29.94 -6.45 -0.35
C MET A 6 28.77 -6.05 0.54
N GLU A 7 28.78 -6.43 1.81
CA GLU A 7 27.70 -6.06 2.75
C GLU A 7 27.67 -4.55 3.01
N ASN A 8 28.84 -3.92 3.24
CA ASN A 8 28.95 -2.48 3.44
C ASN A 8 28.45 -1.69 2.22
N VAL A 9 28.89 -2.10 1.02
CA VAL A 9 28.46 -1.46 -0.23
C VAL A 9 26.97 -1.69 -0.48
N SER A 10 26.45 -2.89 -0.21
CA SER A 10 25.02 -3.18 -0.36
C SER A 10 24.17 -2.26 0.54
N LYS A 11 24.57 -2.06 1.80
CA LYS A 11 23.90 -1.13 2.71
C LYS A 11 23.91 0.30 2.18
N ALA A 12 25.06 0.77 1.68
CA ALA A 12 25.18 2.10 1.09
C ALA A 12 24.25 2.26 -0.12
N LEU A 13 24.21 1.28 -1.04
CA LEU A 13 23.32 1.31 -2.20
C LEU A 13 21.83 1.28 -1.80
N THR A 14 21.46 0.55 -0.74
CA THR A 14 20.10 0.56 -0.20
C THR A 14 19.69 1.94 0.29
N VAL A 15 20.55 2.64 1.05
CA VAL A 15 20.28 4.01 1.51
C VAL A 15 20.09 4.98 0.32
N LEU A 16 20.86 4.81 -0.75
CA LEU A 16 20.70 5.62 -1.95
C LEU A 16 19.34 5.35 -2.64
N LYS A 17 18.91 4.09 -2.73
CA LYS A 17 17.58 3.73 -3.26
C LYS A 17 16.44 4.29 -2.42
N GLU A 18 16.55 4.25 -1.09
CA GLU A 18 15.57 4.84 -0.17
C GLU A 18 15.41 6.35 -0.40
N ARG A 19 16.48 7.02 -0.82
CA ARG A 19 16.47 8.45 -1.20
C ARG A 19 15.98 8.72 -2.63
N ASN A 20 15.38 7.73 -3.30
CA ASN A 20 14.93 7.79 -4.71
C ASN A 20 16.05 8.01 -5.73
N ILE A 21 17.27 7.59 -5.43
CA ILE A 21 18.36 7.59 -6.42
C ILE A 21 18.20 6.37 -7.32
N HIS A 22 18.02 6.60 -8.62
CA HIS A 22 17.86 5.54 -9.61
C HIS A 22 19.24 4.96 -9.94
N LEU A 23 19.49 3.75 -9.43
CA LEU A 23 20.72 3.01 -9.65
C LEU A 23 20.45 1.90 -10.66
N GLU A 24 20.42 2.25 -11.95
CA GLU A 24 20.26 1.28 -13.03
C GLU A 24 21.60 0.59 -13.30
N ASN A 25 21.61 -0.75 -13.24
CA ASN A 25 22.75 -1.62 -13.56
C ASN A 25 24.00 -1.47 -12.65
N ILE A 26 23.83 -1.06 -11.39
CA ILE A 26 24.93 -0.99 -10.41
C ILE A 26 24.68 -1.97 -9.26
N GLY A 27 25.51 -3.02 -9.18
CA GLY A 27 25.54 -4.00 -8.08
C GLY A 27 26.69 -3.76 -7.10
N ALA A 28 26.56 -4.31 -5.89
CA ALA A 28 27.63 -4.22 -4.89
C ALA A 28 28.90 -4.97 -5.31
N SER A 29 28.77 -6.05 -6.09
CA SER A 29 29.89 -6.78 -6.68
C SER A 29 30.71 -5.91 -7.61
N ASP A 30 30.06 -5.10 -8.45
CA ASP A 30 30.73 -4.27 -9.45
C ASP A 30 31.65 -3.22 -8.82
N ILE A 31 31.29 -2.73 -7.64
CA ILE A 31 32.06 -1.74 -6.89
C ILE A 31 33.20 -2.42 -6.12
N VAL A 32 32.92 -3.56 -5.46
CA VAL A 32 33.92 -4.29 -4.68
C VAL A 32 34.99 -4.92 -5.57
N ASP A 33 34.60 -5.33 -6.79
CA ASP A 33 35.50 -5.93 -7.77
C ASP A 33 36.17 -4.87 -8.68
N GLY A 34 35.87 -3.58 -8.50
CA GLY A 34 36.63 -2.48 -9.08
C GLY A 34 36.27 -2.09 -10.52
N ASN A 35 35.01 -2.23 -10.94
CA ASN A 35 34.58 -1.80 -12.26
C ASN A 35 34.55 -0.26 -12.37
N ALA A 36 35.61 0.32 -12.93
CA ALA A 36 35.83 1.76 -12.99
C ALA A 36 34.68 2.55 -13.66
N ASN A 37 34.06 2.01 -14.71
CA ASN A 37 32.96 2.69 -15.42
C ASN A 37 31.71 2.80 -14.53
N LEU A 38 31.38 1.74 -13.81
CA LEU A 38 30.22 1.72 -12.92
C LEU A 38 30.47 2.51 -11.63
N ILE A 39 31.71 2.50 -11.12
CA ILE A 39 32.10 3.31 -9.96
C ILE A 39 32.04 4.80 -10.32
N LEU A 40 32.55 5.20 -11.48
CA LEU A 40 32.49 6.59 -11.93
C LEU A 40 31.04 7.02 -12.17
N GLY A 41 30.22 6.15 -12.78
CA GLY A 41 28.78 6.37 -12.92
C GLY A 41 28.07 6.55 -11.57
N LEU A 42 28.36 5.69 -10.58
CA LEU A 42 27.80 5.80 -9.23
C LEU A 42 28.17 7.14 -8.56
N ILE A 43 29.45 7.52 -8.62
CA ILE A 43 29.93 8.77 -8.04
C ILE A 43 29.27 9.96 -8.73
N TRP A 44 29.15 9.93 -10.05
CA TRP A 44 28.43 10.95 -10.82
C TRP A 44 26.97 11.06 -10.39
N THR A 45 26.25 9.95 -10.29
CA THR A 45 24.85 9.93 -9.85
C THR A 45 24.70 10.49 -8.42
N ILE A 46 25.61 10.16 -7.52
CA ILE A 46 25.63 10.71 -6.15
C ILE A 46 25.89 12.22 -6.18
N MET A 47 26.92 12.68 -6.89
CA MET A 47 27.23 14.10 -7.01
C MET A 47 26.05 14.88 -7.60
N LEU A 48 25.44 14.38 -8.67
CA LEU A 48 24.28 15.00 -9.32
C LEU A 48 23.07 15.06 -8.37
N HIS A 49 22.82 14.00 -7.62
CA HIS A 49 21.70 13.95 -6.68
C HIS A 49 21.87 14.90 -5.49
N PHE A 50 23.12 15.10 -5.03
CA PHE A 50 23.44 15.97 -3.89
C PHE A 50 23.91 17.38 -4.31
N GLN A 51 23.95 17.70 -5.61
CA GLN A 51 24.40 18.99 -6.12
C GLN A 51 23.49 20.15 -5.70
N VAL A 52 22.23 19.88 -5.36
CA VAL A 52 21.29 20.86 -4.84
C VAL A 52 21.28 20.77 -3.31
N HIS A 53 22.15 21.54 -2.68
CA HIS A 53 22.20 21.70 -1.23
C HIS A 53 21.63 23.07 -0.85
N VAL A 54 20.71 23.11 0.12
CA VAL A 54 20.08 24.34 0.60
C VAL A 54 20.20 24.40 2.11
N ASP A 55 21.02 25.32 2.60
CA ASP A 55 21.26 25.61 4.03
C ASP A 55 20.60 26.93 4.47
N ASN A 56 20.32 27.83 3.53
CA ASN A 56 19.74 29.13 3.82
C ASN A 56 18.56 29.47 2.89
N PHE A 57 17.79 30.48 3.30
CA PHE A 57 16.73 31.09 2.48
C PHE A 57 17.20 32.37 1.80
N THR A 58 18.45 32.41 1.33
CA THR A 58 19.00 33.57 0.64
C THR A 58 19.79 33.15 -0.59
N THR A 59 21.10 32.96 -0.47
CA THR A 59 22.03 32.75 -1.59
C THR A 59 21.86 31.39 -2.26
N ASP A 60 21.41 30.37 -1.53
CA ASP A 60 21.30 28.99 -2.05
C ASP A 60 20.15 28.82 -3.05
N TRP A 61 19.31 29.84 -3.19
CA TRP A 61 18.19 29.88 -4.14
C TRP A 61 18.50 30.75 -5.36
N LYS A 62 19.57 31.54 -5.31
CA LYS A 62 19.96 32.51 -6.35
C LYS A 62 20.22 31.86 -7.69
N ASP A 63 20.76 30.65 -7.68
CA ASP A 63 21.15 29.93 -8.88
C ASP A 63 19.93 29.32 -9.60
N GLY A 64 18.80 29.15 -8.90
CA GLY A 64 17.56 28.57 -9.43
C GLY A 64 17.51 27.05 -9.45
N LEU A 65 18.60 26.33 -9.19
CA LEU A 65 18.59 24.86 -9.21
C LEU A 65 17.72 24.29 -8.10
N SER A 66 17.75 24.92 -6.93
CA SER A 66 16.90 24.59 -5.78
C SER A 66 15.41 24.67 -6.09
N LEU A 67 14.98 25.70 -6.84
CA LEU A 67 13.58 25.83 -7.30
C LEU A 67 13.22 24.79 -8.35
N CYS A 68 14.08 24.60 -9.35
CA CYS A 68 13.87 23.59 -10.39
C CYS A 68 13.78 22.18 -9.78
N ALA A 69 14.61 21.87 -8.79
CA ALA A 69 14.62 20.58 -8.11
C ALA A 69 13.35 20.38 -7.28
N LEU A 70 12.89 21.42 -6.57
CA LEU A 70 11.65 21.40 -5.81
C LEU A 70 10.44 21.07 -6.71
N LEU A 71 10.38 21.69 -7.89
CA LEU A 71 9.33 21.46 -8.88
C LEU A 71 9.40 20.04 -9.46
N HIS A 72 10.58 19.64 -9.95
CA HIS A 72 10.83 18.33 -10.56
C HIS A 72 10.55 17.18 -9.57
N ARG A 73 10.82 17.36 -8.27
CA ARG A 73 10.50 16.36 -7.23
C ARG A 73 9.00 16.09 -7.07
N HIS A 74 8.16 17.09 -7.31
CA HIS A 74 6.70 16.96 -7.20
C HIS A 74 6.07 16.53 -8.52
N ARG A 75 6.56 17.09 -9.63
CA ARG A 75 6.06 16.87 -10.99
C ARG A 75 7.24 16.78 -11.97
N PRO A 76 7.88 15.60 -12.09
CA PRO A 76 9.03 15.42 -12.96
C PRO A 76 8.68 15.54 -14.45
N ASP A 77 7.39 15.39 -14.77
CA ASP A 77 6.81 15.53 -16.10
C ASP A 77 6.88 16.96 -16.67
N LEU A 78 6.98 17.97 -15.81
CA LEU A 78 6.84 19.38 -16.22
C LEU A 78 8.15 20.08 -16.58
N LEU A 79 9.31 19.48 -16.27
CA LEU A 79 10.59 20.17 -16.36
C LEU A 79 11.72 19.19 -16.66
N ASP A 80 12.46 19.43 -17.75
CA ASP A 80 13.67 18.68 -18.07
C ASP A 80 14.86 19.23 -17.28
N PHE A 81 15.14 18.61 -16.13
CA PHE A 81 16.13 19.10 -15.18
C PHE A 81 17.56 19.06 -15.74
N ASP A 82 17.89 18.04 -16.53
CA ASP A 82 19.25 17.84 -17.06
C ASP A 82 19.63 18.95 -18.03
N SER A 83 18.68 19.37 -18.88
CA SER A 83 18.89 20.49 -19.80
C SER A 83 19.17 21.81 -19.06
N LEU A 84 18.55 22.02 -17.89
CA LEU A 84 18.64 23.27 -17.14
C LEU A 84 19.99 23.46 -16.44
N LEU A 85 20.75 22.40 -16.21
CA LEU A 85 22.09 22.49 -15.59
C LEU A 85 23.03 23.43 -16.37
N ALA A 86 22.88 23.48 -17.69
CA ALA A 86 23.69 24.34 -18.58
C ALA A 86 23.16 25.78 -18.72
N HIS A 87 21.97 26.10 -18.19
CA HIS A 87 21.34 27.40 -18.36
C HIS A 87 21.78 28.41 -17.28
N CYS A 88 21.72 29.70 -17.61
CA CYS A 88 22.03 30.75 -16.64
C CYS A 88 20.94 30.85 -15.55
N PRO A 89 21.26 31.37 -14.35
CA PRO A 89 20.33 31.43 -13.22
C PRO A 89 18.98 32.10 -13.53
N LEU A 90 19.00 33.23 -14.23
CA LEU A 90 17.78 33.94 -14.62
C LEU A 90 16.89 33.10 -15.52
N SER A 91 17.48 32.40 -16.50
CA SER A 91 16.73 31.50 -17.38
C SER A 91 16.10 30.36 -16.58
N ARG A 92 16.86 29.73 -15.67
CA ARG A 92 16.35 28.63 -14.82
C ARG A 92 15.16 29.07 -13.98
N ILE A 93 15.30 30.19 -13.27
CA ILE A 93 14.26 30.73 -12.38
C ILE A 93 13.04 31.16 -13.21
N THR A 94 13.25 31.82 -14.35
CA THR A 94 12.15 32.23 -15.25
C THR A 94 11.38 31.01 -15.74
N THR A 95 12.08 29.95 -16.17
CA THR A 95 11.43 28.70 -16.59
C THR A 95 10.65 28.07 -15.43
N ALA A 96 11.26 27.96 -14.24
CA ALA A 96 10.60 27.40 -13.06
C ALA A 96 9.33 28.17 -12.68
N PHE A 97 9.39 29.50 -12.62
CA PHE A 97 8.24 30.36 -12.31
C PHE A 97 7.15 30.26 -13.38
N THR A 98 7.54 30.21 -14.65
CA THR A 98 6.60 30.08 -15.77
C THR A 98 5.84 28.74 -15.69
N VAL A 99 6.56 27.64 -15.47
CA VAL A 99 5.94 26.31 -15.33
C VAL A 99 5.06 26.25 -14.09
N ALA A 100 5.51 26.79 -12.96
CA ALA A 100 4.75 26.86 -11.72
C ALA A 100 3.42 27.64 -11.88
N GLY A 101 3.46 28.81 -12.52
CA GLY A 101 2.26 29.62 -12.74
C GLY A 101 1.28 29.00 -13.74
N THR A 102 1.79 28.50 -14.86
CA THR A 102 0.93 27.98 -15.94
C THR A 102 0.37 26.60 -15.65
N SER A 103 1.20 25.67 -15.15
CA SER A 103 0.84 24.26 -15.00
C SER A 103 0.30 23.93 -13.61
N LEU A 104 0.76 24.65 -12.57
CA LEU A 104 0.40 24.39 -11.18
C LEU A 104 -0.42 25.52 -10.55
N GLN A 105 -0.72 26.57 -11.30
CA GLN A 105 -1.52 27.72 -10.86
C GLN A 105 -0.96 28.39 -9.59
N ILE A 106 0.36 28.30 -9.38
CA ILE A 106 1.02 28.93 -8.24
C ILE A 106 1.07 30.45 -8.50
N PRO A 107 0.57 31.29 -7.58
CA PRO A 107 0.57 32.73 -7.77
C PRO A 107 2.01 33.27 -7.78
N VAL A 108 2.30 34.12 -8.77
CA VAL A 108 3.60 34.80 -8.90
C VAL A 108 3.60 36.00 -7.95
N LEU A 109 4.38 35.92 -6.87
CA LEU A 109 4.48 37.00 -5.88
C LEU A 109 5.53 38.05 -6.25
N VAL A 110 6.56 37.65 -7.00
CA VAL A 110 7.76 38.44 -7.30
C VAL A 110 8.22 38.05 -8.71
N GLU A 111 8.78 38.97 -9.48
CA GLU A 111 9.36 38.64 -10.78
C GLU A 111 10.68 37.86 -10.65
N PRO A 112 11.08 37.02 -11.65
CA PRO A 112 12.33 36.25 -11.58
C PRO A 112 13.59 37.08 -11.32
N SER A 113 13.67 38.27 -11.91
CA SER A 113 14.78 39.22 -11.71
C SER A 113 14.81 39.78 -10.29
N GLU A 114 13.65 40.14 -9.75
CA GLU A 114 13.47 40.63 -8.38
C GLU A 114 13.74 39.54 -7.35
N PHE A 115 13.36 38.30 -7.63
CA PHE A 115 13.66 37.15 -6.77
C PHE A 115 15.17 36.93 -6.65
N ILE A 116 15.91 37.02 -7.77
CA ILE A 116 17.38 36.95 -7.75
C ILE A 116 17.95 38.12 -6.94
N ALA A 117 17.40 39.32 -7.09
CA ALA A 117 17.80 40.47 -6.31
C ALA A 117 17.59 40.24 -4.80
N CYS A 118 16.43 39.71 -4.38
CA CYS A 118 16.16 39.30 -2.99
C CYS A 118 17.20 38.30 -2.46
N CYS A 119 17.54 37.29 -3.27
CA CYS A 119 18.56 36.30 -2.91
C CYS A 119 19.94 36.93 -2.73
N CYS A 120 20.27 37.95 -3.55
CA CYS A 120 21.55 38.67 -3.48
C CYS A 120 21.61 39.70 -2.34
N SER A 121 20.48 40.31 -1.99
CA SER A 121 20.39 41.31 -0.91
C SER A 121 20.25 40.69 0.47
N CYS A 122 20.31 39.35 0.57
CA CYS A 122 20.07 38.59 1.79
C CYS A 122 18.69 38.86 2.41
N ASP A 123 17.67 39.18 1.60
CA ASP A 123 16.29 39.30 2.07
C ASP A 123 15.63 37.92 2.17
N GLU A 124 15.88 37.25 3.30
CA GLU A 124 15.32 35.93 3.58
C GLU A 124 13.79 35.90 3.59
N ARG A 125 13.13 37.02 3.93
CA ARG A 125 11.67 37.06 4.07
C ARG A 125 10.99 36.99 2.70
N CYS A 126 11.55 37.69 1.72
CA CYS A 126 11.12 37.61 0.33
C CYS A 126 11.21 36.16 -0.20
N VAL A 127 12.35 35.51 0.01
CA VAL A 127 12.60 34.14 -0.46
C VAL A 127 11.71 33.12 0.25
N ILE A 128 11.57 33.22 1.58
CA ILE A 128 10.67 32.37 2.37
C ILE A 128 9.23 32.51 1.92
N ALA A 129 8.75 33.73 1.66
CA ALA A 129 7.37 33.95 1.23
C ALA A 129 7.08 33.19 -0.07
N VAL A 130 7.96 33.30 -1.06
CA VAL A 130 7.84 32.56 -2.33
C VAL A 130 7.85 31.04 -2.09
N ILE A 131 8.83 30.53 -1.34
CA ILE A 131 8.96 29.08 -1.11
C ILE A 131 7.79 28.51 -0.30
N ALA A 132 7.31 29.25 0.70
CA ALA A 132 6.16 28.85 1.51
C ALA A 132 4.89 28.75 0.64
N THR A 133 4.67 29.72 -0.24
CA THR A 133 3.58 29.66 -1.22
C THR A 133 3.73 28.45 -2.15
N TRP A 134 4.93 28.18 -2.68
CA TRP A 134 5.16 26.99 -3.51
C TRP A 134 4.90 25.70 -2.74
N TYR A 135 5.36 25.61 -1.49
CA TYR A 135 5.17 24.44 -0.63
C TYR A 135 3.68 24.13 -0.41
N GLU A 136 2.86 25.15 -0.16
CA GLU A 136 1.42 24.98 0.06
C GLU A 136 0.75 24.35 -1.17
N PHE A 137 0.96 24.94 -2.34
CA PHE A 137 0.34 24.48 -3.58
C PHE A 137 0.86 23.11 -4.04
N LEU A 138 2.17 22.87 -3.95
CA LEU A 138 2.78 21.59 -4.36
C LEU A 138 2.32 20.40 -3.48
N ASN A 139 1.92 20.66 -2.23
CA ASN A 139 1.47 19.62 -1.31
C ASN A 139 -0.05 19.40 -1.27
N GLN A 140 -0.86 20.23 -1.94
CA GLN A 140 -2.31 20.02 -2.03
C GLN A 140 -2.63 18.63 -2.61
N ASP A 141 -1.93 18.21 -3.67
CA ASP A 141 -2.06 16.89 -4.30
C ASP A 141 -1.63 15.73 -3.39
N ARG A 142 -0.72 15.96 -2.43
CA ARG A 142 -0.32 14.92 -1.47
C ARG A 142 -1.35 14.78 -0.35
N ALA A 143 -1.99 15.86 0.07
CA ALA A 143 -3.06 15.80 1.06
C ALA A 143 -4.29 15.03 0.52
N THR A 144 -4.62 15.23 -0.75
CA THR A 144 -5.68 14.46 -1.44
C THR A 144 -5.29 13.00 -1.61
N LYS A 145 -4.05 12.69 -2.06
CA LYS A 145 -3.54 11.31 -2.15
C LYS A 145 -3.55 10.57 -0.80
N LYS A 146 -3.02 11.18 0.27
CA LYS A 146 -3.05 10.58 1.62
C LYS A 146 -4.46 10.29 2.11
N SER A 147 -5.41 11.17 1.79
CA SER A 147 -6.83 10.96 2.11
C SER A 147 -7.41 9.80 1.30
N GLY A 148 -7.04 9.69 0.01
CA GLY A 148 -7.35 8.58 -0.86
C GLY A 148 -6.81 7.24 -0.36
N ASP A 149 -5.55 7.17 0.06
CA ASP A 149 -4.92 5.95 0.58
C ASP A 149 -5.58 5.45 1.87
N ARG A 150 -5.98 6.38 2.74
CA ARG A 150 -6.74 6.05 3.96
C ARG A 150 -8.12 5.48 3.60
N LEU A 151 -8.81 6.10 2.65
CA LEU A 151 -10.10 5.63 2.17
C LEU A 151 -9.98 4.25 1.50
N SER A 152 -8.94 4.03 0.68
CA SER A 152 -8.71 2.74 0.03
C SER A 152 -8.40 1.65 1.04
N ALA A 153 -7.68 1.95 2.11
CA ALA A 153 -7.43 0.99 3.19
C ALA A 153 -8.73 0.59 3.92
N VAL A 154 -9.60 1.57 4.22
CA VAL A 154 -10.92 1.31 4.83
C VAL A 154 -11.80 0.48 3.89
N LEU A 155 -11.84 0.84 2.60
CA LEU A 155 -12.62 0.13 1.59
C LEU A 155 -12.12 -1.31 1.41
N ALA A 156 -10.81 -1.53 1.37
CA ALA A 156 -10.21 -2.85 1.29
C ALA A 156 -10.62 -3.74 2.48
N LYS A 157 -10.61 -3.18 3.70
CA LYS A 157 -11.07 -3.89 4.90
C LYS A 157 -12.56 -4.22 4.83
N ALA A 158 -13.40 -3.29 4.38
CA ALA A 158 -14.83 -3.52 4.20
C ALA A 158 -15.11 -4.59 3.13
N MET A 159 -14.37 -4.57 2.01
CA MET A 159 -14.47 -5.58 0.96
C MET A 159 -14.04 -6.98 1.45
N ASP A 160 -12.96 -7.08 2.23
CA ASP A 160 -12.52 -8.34 2.82
C ASP A 160 -13.56 -8.91 3.79
N ALA A 161 -14.15 -8.06 4.65
CA ALA A 161 -15.24 -8.44 5.52
C ALA A 161 -16.47 -8.94 4.73
N ASN A 162 -16.84 -8.24 3.64
CA ASN A 162 -17.96 -8.65 2.82
C ASN A 162 -17.70 -9.98 2.08
N LYS A 163 -16.46 -10.21 1.63
CA LYS A 163 -16.03 -11.48 1.03
C LYS A 163 -16.09 -12.64 2.03
N LYS A 164 -15.66 -12.41 3.27
CA LYS A 164 -15.78 -13.37 4.38
C LYS A 164 -17.24 -13.68 4.68
N LEU A 165 -18.10 -12.66 4.74
CA LEU A 165 -19.55 -12.84 4.94
C LEU A 165 -20.18 -13.68 3.82
N ALA A 166 -19.86 -13.39 2.55
CA ALA A 166 -20.35 -14.17 1.42
C ALA A 166 -19.92 -15.64 1.50
N THR A 167 -18.67 -15.90 1.89
CA THR A 167 -18.15 -17.26 2.08
C THR A 167 -18.86 -17.98 3.21
N TYR A 168 -19.09 -17.28 4.34
CA TYR A 168 -19.86 -17.79 5.47
C TYR A 168 -21.29 -18.16 5.06
N LEU A 169 -22.01 -17.25 4.39
CA LEU A 169 -23.37 -17.49 3.91
C LEU A 169 -23.45 -18.68 2.97
N HIS A 170 -22.48 -18.82 2.05
CA HIS A 170 -22.38 -19.96 1.15
C HIS A 170 -22.21 -21.28 1.92
N ARG A 171 -21.31 -21.31 2.92
CA ARG A 171 -21.08 -22.47 3.77
C ARG A 171 -22.32 -22.86 4.59
N VAL A 172 -23.01 -21.89 5.19
CA VAL A 172 -24.26 -22.11 5.94
C VAL A 172 -25.36 -22.66 5.02
N ALA A 173 -25.53 -22.09 3.83
CA ALA A 173 -26.53 -22.56 2.86
C ALA A 173 -26.27 -24.02 2.42
N ARG A 174 -24.99 -24.37 2.20
CA ARG A 174 -24.57 -25.74 1.90
C ARG A 174 -24.85 -26.69 3.08
N ALA A 175 -24.50 -26.30 4.30
CA ALA A 175 -24.75 -27.10 5.51
C ALA A 175 -26.25 -27.34 5.72
N LYS A 176 -27.08 -26.30 5.57
CA LYS A 176 -28.55 -26.41 5.65
C LYS A 176 -29.11 -27.39 4.63
N THR A 177 -28.64 -27.32 3.39
CA THR A 177 -29.06 -28.25 2.32
C THR A 177 -28.67 -29.69 2.65
N TRP A 178 -27.46 -29.90 3.17
CA TRP A 178 -27.01 -31.24 3.59
C TRP A 178 -27.81 -31.78 4.77
N LEU A 179 -28.12 -30.95 5.78
CA LEU A 179 -28.93 -31.34 6.93
C LEU A 179 -30.31 -31.83 6.50
N LYS A 180 -30.96 -31.11 5.56
CA LYS A 180 -32.24 -31.54 4.98
C LYS A 180 -32.14 -32.90 4.30
N LYS A 181 -31.16 -33.10 3.43
CA LYS A 181 -30.93 -34.38 2.74
C LYS A 181 -30.64 -35.52 3.73
N SER A 182 -29.87 -35.24 4.76
CA SER A 182 -29.54 -36.21 5.81
C SER A 182 -30.76 -36.60 6.63
N GLN A 183 -31.61 -35.63 6.96
CA GLN A 183 -32.87 -35.89 7.64
C GLN A 183 -33.79 -36.78 6.79
N GLU A 184 -33.91 -36.50 5.49
CA GLU A 184 -34.68 -37.34 4.57
C GLU A 184 -34.12 -38.77 4.47
N PHE A 185 -32.79 -38.91 4.40
CA PHE A 185 -32.13 -40.23 4.38
C PHE A 185 -32.45 -41.03 5.65
N LEU A 186 -32.27 -40.42 6.82
CA LEU A 186 -32.51 -41.07 8.12
C LEU A 186 -33.99 -41.47 8.27
N ASN A 187 -34.92 -40.58 7.88
CA ASN A 187 -36.35 -40.89 7.92
C ASN A 187 -36.69 -42.12 7.06
N ARG A 188 -36.11 -42.26 5.86
CA ARG A 188 -36.30 -43.46 5.03
C ARG A 188 -35.74 -44.72 5.70
N GLN A 189 -34.58 -44.64 6.37
CA GLN A 189 -34.04 -45.81 7.08
C GLN A 189 -34.93 -46.19 8.26
N ILE A 190 -35.49 -45.21 8.98
CA ILE A 190 -36.43 -45.43 10.09
C ILE A 190 -37.69 -46.15 9.58
N GLU A 191 -38.30 -45.68 8.48
CA GLU A 191 -39.48 -46.34 7.87
C GLU A 191 -39.23 -47.83 7.54
N VAL A 192 -38.05 -48.16 7.03
CA VAL A 192 -37.68 -49.57 6.75
C VAL A 192 -37.56 -50.38 8.04
N LEU A 193 -36.99 -49.81 9.10
CA LEU A 193 -36.79 -50.50 10.38
C LEU A 193 -38.07 -50.62 11.22
N GLU A 194 -39.00 -49.68 11.07
CA GLU A 194 -40.31 -49.69 11.75
C GLU A 194 -41.35 -50.58 11.05
N SER A 195 -41.06 -51.06 9.84
CA SER A 195 -41.98 -51.94 9.10
C SER A 195 -42.22 -53.28 9.84
N PRO A 196 -43.39 -53.93 9.69
CA PRO A 196 -43.72 -55.15 10.43
C PRO A 196 -42.71 -56.30 10.18
N ARG A 197 -42.26 -56.98 11.25
CA ARG A 197 -41.24 -58.07 11.21
C ARG A 197 -41.55 -59.19 10.21
N GLN A 198 -42.82 -59.42 9.88
CA GLN A 198 -43.24 -60.43 8.89
C GLN A 198 -42.88 -60.07 7.44
N GLN A 199 -42.51 -58.81 7.15
CA GLN A 199 -42.15 -58.32 5.81
C GLN A 199 -40.66 -57.95 5.66
N ILE A 200 -39.90 -57.89 6.76
CA ILE A 200 -38.48 -57.54 6.75
C ILE A 200 -37.64 -58.81 6.83
N GLY A 201 -37.07 -59.23 5.71
CA GLY A 201 -36.04 -60.27 5.70
C GLY A 201 -34.75 -59.79 6.38
N GLN A 202 -34.05 -60.69 7.07
CA GLN A 202 -32.81 -60.39 7.81
C GLN A 202 -31.74 -59.70 6.93
N GLY A 203 -31.68 -60.04 5.64
CA GLY A 203 -30.80 -59.37 4.67
C GLY A 203 -31.10 -57.89 4.41
N ARG A 204 -32.37 -57.44 4.53
CA ARG A 204 -32.74 -56.02 4.39
C ARG A 204 -32.28 -55.20 5.60
N VAL A 205 -32.29 -55.78 6.80
CA VAL A 205 -31.76 -55.14 8.01
C VAL A 205 -30.24 -54.96 7.89
N ASP A 206 -29.53 -55.98 7.42
CA ASP A 206 -28.08 -55.94 7.24
C ASP A 206 -27.64 -54.92 6.17
N GLU A 207 -28.47 -54.70 5.14
CA GLU A 207 -28.26 -53.69 4.11
C GLU A 207 -28.49 -52.26 4.65
N THR A 208 -29.55 -52.04 5.43
CA THR A 208 -29.79 -50.78 6.14
C THR A 208 -28.66 -50.43 7.10
N LEU A 209 -28.16 -51.40 7.88
CA LEU A 209 -27.04 -51.19 8.80
C LEU A 209 -25.73 -50.86 8.06
N ARG A 210 -25.47 -51.51 6.92
CA ARG A 210 -24.32 -51.16 6.06
C ARG A 210 -24.43 -49.74 5.52
N SER A 211 -25.61 -49.36 5.02
CA SER A 211 -25.88 -48.02 4.50
C SER A 211 -25.70 -46.93 5.57
N LEU A 212 -26.19 -47.16 6.79
CA LEU A 212 -25.98 -46.26 7.93
C LEU A 212 -24.52 -46.12 8.33
N ARG A 213 -23.77 -47.23 8.34
CA ARG A 213 -22.33 -47.22 8.66
C ARG A 213 -21.52 -46.46 7.61
N HIS A 214 -21.86 -46.63 6.33
CA HIS A 214 -21.23 -45.90 5.24
C HIS A 214 -21.54 -44.40 5.34
N TRP A 215 -22.81 -44.01 5.50
CA TRP A 215 -23.20 -42.61 5.70
C TRP A 215 -22.53 -41.97 6.91
N TYR A 216 -22.39 -42.71 8.03
CA TYR A 216 -21.70 -42.19 9.21
C TYR A 216 -20.21 -41.89 8.96
N SER A 217 -19.51 -42.80 8.28
CA SER A 217 -18.06 -42.70 8.05
C SER A 217 -17.70 -41.69 6.96
N GLU A 218 -18.39 -41.76 5.82
CA GLU A 218 -18.02 -41.00 4.62
C GLU A 218 -18.73 -39.65 4.50
N ASP A 219 -19.97 -39.51 4.99
CA ASP A 219 -20.75 -38.27 4.86
C ASP A 219 -20.80 -37.46 6.17
N LYS A 220 -21.30 -38.07 7.25
CA LYS A 220 -21.57 -37.35 8.52
C LYS A 220 -20.29 -36.82 9.15
N ARG A 221 -19.26 -37.67 9.27
CA ARG A 221 -18.02 -37.34 9.97
C ARG A 221 -17.28 -36.12 9.36
N PRO A 222 -17.02 -36.04 8.05
CA PRO A 222 -16.38 -34.85 7.47
C PRO A 222 -17.31 -33.64 7.53
N GLN A 223 -18.62 -33.80 7.32
CA GLN A 223 -19.52 -32.65 7.30
C GLN A 223 -19.67 -31.99 8.69
N ILE A 224 -19.61 -32.76 9.78
CA ILE A 224 -19.56 -32.21 11.15
C ILE A 224 -18.30 -31.38 11.36
N ALA A 225 -17.14 -31.84 10.89
CA ALA A 225 -15.91 -31.05 10.99
C ALA A 225 -16.02 -29.72 10.23
N HIS A 226 -16.61 -29.72 9.02
CA HIS A 226 -16.88 -28.51 8.25
C HIS A 226 -17.89 -27.57 8.94
N MET A 227 -18.90 -28.13 9.62
CA MET A 227 -19.91 -27.33 10.34
C MET A 227 -19.33 -26.66 11.59
N ASN A 228 -18.50 -27.39 12.35
CA ASN A 228 -17.78 -26.82 13.49
C ASN A 228 -16.86 -25.68 13.07
N GLN A 229 -16.25 -25.77 11.88
CA GLN A 229 -15.42 -24.69 11.33
C GLN A 229 -16.23 -23.42 11.02
N ILE A 230 -17.49 -23.54 10.60
CA ILE A 230 -18.40 -22.40 10.38
C ILE A 230 -18.68 -21.67 11.70
N GLU A 231 -18.93 -22.42 12.78
CA GLU A 231 -19.20 -21.86 14.12
C GLU A 231 -17.97 -21.16 14.70
N PHE A 232 -16.79 -21.76 14.55
CA PHE A 232 -15.53 -21.19 15.02
C PHE A 232 -15.19 -19.86 14.33
N GLU A 233 -15.36 -19.78 13.01
CA GLU A 233 -15.13 -18.55 12.24
C GLU A 233 -16.14 -17.44 12.58
N ALA A 234 -17.39 -17.79 12.90
CA ALA A 234 -18.41 -16.81 13.32
C ALA A 234 -18.14 -16.25 14.73
N PHE A 235 -17.61 -17.07 15.63
CA PHE A 235 -17.33 -16.68 17.02
C PHE A 235 -16.16 -15.69 17.09
N LEU A 236 -15.08 -15.96 16.34
CA LEU A 236 -13.93 -15.06 16.28
C LEU A 236 -14.27 -13.71 15.63
N ASN A 237 -15.10 -13.69 14.58
CA ASN A 237 -15.51 -12.43 13.97
C ASN A 237 -16.32 -11.54 14.93
N LYS A 238 -17.05 -12.10 15.91
CA LYS A 238 -17.74 -11.30 16.94
C LYS A 238 -16.79 -10.69 17.98
N GLU A 239 -15.75 -11.40 18.39
CA GLU A 239 -14.78 -10.88 19.37
C GLU A 239 -13.89 -9.78 18.76
N TYR A 240 -13.49 -9.91 17.49
CA TYR A 240 -12.66 -8.90 16.82
C TYR A 240 -13.41 -7.63 16.41
N ASP A 241 -14.74 -7.67 16.20
CA ASP A 241 -15.53 -6.46 15.92
C ASP A 241 -15.88 -5.67 17.20
N CYS A 242 -15.94 -6.33 18.37
CA CYS A 242 -16.19 -5.64 19.64
C CYS A 242 -15.01 -4.75 20.08
N GLU A 243 -13.76 -5.13 19.83
CA GLU A 243 -12.60 -4.29 20.19
C GLU A 243 -12.48 -3.02 19.32
N LEU A 244 -13.04 -3.02 18.11
CA LEU A 244 -13.06 -1.84 17.22
C LEU A 244 -14.19 -0.85 17.53
N ALA A 245 -15.21 -1.23 18.30
CA ALA A 245 -16.32 -0.37 18.69
C ALA A 245 -16.06 0.45 19.97
N VAL A 246 -15.02 0.14 20.75
CA VAL A 246 -14.72 0.80 22.05
C VAL A 246 -14.03 2.16 21.90
N GLY A 247 -13.76 2.61 20.66
CA GLY A 247 -13.18 3.93 20.37
C GLY A 247 -14.18 5.10 20.24
N CYS A 248 -15.45 4.94 20.63
CA CYS A 248 -16.45 6.00 20.51
C CYS A 248 -16.69 6.69 21.89
N PRO A 249 -16.24 7.93 22.11
CA PRO A 249 -16.50 8.66 23.35
C PRO A 249 -17.87 9.34 23.27
N LEU A 250 -18.94 8.58 23.43
CA LEU A 250 -20.25 9.16 23.72
C LEU A 250 -20.91 8.42 24.88
N SER A 251 -21.24 9.22 25.91
CA SER A 251 -22.05 8.91 27.09
C SER A 251 -21.37 8.14 28.25
N ARG A 252 -20.63 8.87 29.08
CA ARG A 252 -20.81 8.74 30.53
C ARG A 252 -21.92 9.71 30.93
N GLY A 253 -23.08 9.18 31.27
CA GLY A 253 -24.14 9.93 31.92
C GLY A 253 -23.95 9.90 33.44
N ALA A 254 -23.97 11.08 34.04
CA ALA A 254 -24.57 11.42 35.33
C ALA A 254 -24.67 12.94 35.40
#